data_AF-A0A2S1LPP8-F1
#
_entry.id   AF-A0A2S1LPP8-F1
#
_cell.length_a   1.000
_cell.length_b   1.000
_cell.length_c   1.000
_cell.angle_alpha   90.00
_cell.angle_beta   90.00
_cell.angle_gamma   90.00
#
_symmetry.space_group_name_H-M   'P 1'
#
loop_
_entity.id
_entity.type
_entity.pdbx_description
1 polymer ?
#
loop_
_entity_poly.entity_id
_entity_poly.type
_entity_poly.pdbx_seq_one_letter_code
_entity_poly.pdbx_strand_id
1 'polypeptide(L)'
;MPNKDIKEEIAGYAHYNYPKNETIERLLRDGFTQEEIDMHLPAQFDAIDANNITNLWCFLPSSVYMIFLCIGALYGVYTADDWWYKLLFLLPFIALALITKRYYKEKKESVIIVMGLLFLGLLYTIYTFVSDLVTHSSDSVFYYVVLGLLALWLYSLVKGNYTLYVKKQS
;
A
#
# COMPACT_ATOMS: atom_id res chain seq x y z
N MET A 1 -18.29 39.08 15.18
CA MET A 1 -17.97 37.96 14.27
C MET A 1 -19.25 37.16 14.11
N PRO A 2 -19.63 36.73 12.89
CA PRO A 2 -20.85 35.94 12.73
C PRO A 2 -20.73 34.68 13.60
N ASN A 3 -21.81 34.36 14.30
CA ASN A 3 -21.90 33.25 15.24
C ASN A 3 -21.87 31.96 14.40
N LYS A 4 -20.67 31.50 14.01
CA LYS A 4 -20.49 30.30 13.19
C LYS A 4 -20.96 29.10 14.01
N ASP A 5 -21.96 28.37 13.50
CA ASP A 5 -22.40 27.13 14.13
C ASP A 5 -21.39 26.03 13.81
N ILE A 6 -20.80 25.45 14.86
CA ILE A 6 -19.84 24.36 14.75
C ILE A 6 -20.42 23.16 13.99
N LYS A 7 -21.74 22.92 14.07
CA LYS A 7 -22.41 21.83 13.36
C LYS A 7 -22.44 22.07 11.85
N GLU A 8 -22.66 23.31 11.42
CA GLU A 8 -22.67 23.67 10.00
C GLU A 8 -21.27 23.58 9.40
N GLU A 9 -20.25 24.04 10.13
CA GLU A 9 -18.84 23.94 9.71
C GLU A 9 -18.40 22.47 9.60
N ILE A 10 -18.69 21.65 10.62
CA ILE A 10 -18.37 20.22 10.58
C ILE A 10 -19.12 19.50 9.44
N ALA A 11 -20.40 19.83 9.20
CA ALA A 11 -21.16 19.28 8.08
C ALA A 11 -20.56 19.70 6.72
N GLY A 12 -20.07 20.94 6.62
CA GLY A 12 -19.34 21.41 5.45
C GLY A 12 -18.06 20.62 5.21
N TYR A 13 -17.23 20.44 6.24
CA TYR A 13 -15.99 19.66 6.13
C TYR A 13 -16.25 18.18 5.79
N ALA A 14 -17.31 17.58 6.35
CA ALA A 14 -17.74 16.23 6.01
C ALA A 14 -18.22 16.13 4.55
N HIS A 15 -18.98 17.12 4.07
CA HIS A 15 -19.46 17.16 2.69
C HIS A 15 -18.31 17.18 1.67
N TYR A 16 -17.21 17.86 2.01
CA TYR A 16 -16.01 17.95 1.18
C TYR A 16 -14.97 16.85 1.44
N ASN A 17 -15.29 15.81 2.25
CA ASN A 17 -14.39 14.70 2.59
C ASN A 17 -13.04 15.15 3.17
N TYR A 18 -13.01 16.19 4.00
CA TYR A 18 -11.78 16.55 4.71
C TYR A 18 -11.39 15.46 5.73
N PRO A 19 -10.09 15.16 5.91
CA PRO A 19 -9.64 14.28 6.99
C PRO A 19 -10.02 14.83 8.37
N LYS A 20 -10.27 13.96 9.36
CA LYS A 20 -10.67 14.38 10.71
C LYS A 20 -9.63 15.30 11.34
N ASN A 21 -8.34 14.93 11.24
CA ASN A 21 -7.25 15.71 11.82
C ASN A 21 -7.16 17.12 11.22
N GLU A 22 -7.36 17.25 9.90
CA GLU A 22 -7.35 18.54 9.22
C GLU A 22 -8.60 19.36 9.56
N THR A 23 -9.72 18.69 9.75
CA THR A 23 -10.98 19.31 10.21
C THR A 23 -10.84 19.86 11.63
N ILE A 24 -10.26 19.09 12.55
CA ILE A 24 -9.97 19.52 13.93
C ILE A 24 -9.02 20.73 13.91
N GLU A 25 -7.93 20.68 13.14
CA GLU A 25 -6.95 21.77 13.05
C GLU A 25 -7.58 23.07 12.53
N ARG A 26 -8.46 22.98 11.52
CA ARG A 26 -9.19 24.13 10.97
C ARG A 26 -10.22 24.70 11.96
N LEU A 27 -10.95 23.84 12.67
CA LEU A 27 -11.92 24.29 13.69
C LEU A 27 -11.24 24.98 14.88
N LEU A 28 -10.09 24.47 15.35
CA LEU A 28 -9.29 25.11 16.39
C LEU A 28 -8.79 26.50 15.92
N ARG A 29 -8.34 26.60 14.66
CA ARG A 29 -7.90 27.87 14.06
C ARG A 29 -9.05 28.88 13.92
N ASP A 30 -10.25 28.40 13.65
CA ASP A 30 -11.46 29.21 13.51
C ASP A 30 -12.03 29.66 14.87
N GLY A 31 -11.42 29.22 15.99
CA GLY A 31 -11.68 29.70 17.34
C GLY A 31 -12.58 28.82 18.19
N PHE A 32 -12.93 27.61 17.71
CA PHE A 32 -13.68 26.62 18.49
C PHE A 32 -12.78 25.95 19.52
N THR A 33 -13.35 25.58 20.67
CA THR A 33 -12.63 24.83 21.72
C THR A 33 -12.58 23.34 21.41
N GLN A 34 -11.58 22.64 21.93
CA GLN A 34 -11.46 21.18 21.77
C GLN A 34 -12.70 20.45 22.32
N GLU A 35 -13.27 20.92 23.44
CA GLU A 35 -14.45 20.33 24.05
C GLU A 35 -15.70 20.45 23.16
N GLU A 36 -15.88 21.59 22.49
CA GLU A 36 -16.97 21.78 21.53
C GLU A 36 -16.81 20.90 20.29
N ILE A 37 -15.58 20.78 19.79
CA ILE A 37 -15.23 19.92 18.66
C ILE A 37 -15.55 18.47 19.01
N ASP A 38 -15.07 17.96 20.14
CA ASP A 38 -15.27 16.56 20.54
C ASP A 38 -16.75 16.23 20.80
N MET A 39 -17.55 17.20 21.25
CA MET A 39 -19.00 17.04 21.48
C MET A 39 -19.81 16.97 20.18
N HIS A 40 -19.35 17.63 19.12
CA HIS A 40 -20.10 17.80 17.88
C HIS A 40 -19.51 17.09 16.67
N LEU A 41 -18.31 16.54 16.78
CA LEU A 41 -17.72 15.73 15.72
C LEU A 41 -18.59 14.49 15.52
N PRO A 42 -19.27 14.33 14.38
CA PRO A 42 -20.13 13.18 14.16
C PRO A 42 -19.26 11.93 14.10
N ALA A 43 -19.77 10.82 14.65
CA ALA A 43 -19.21 9.47 14.50
C ALA A 43 -18.98 9.06 13.03
N GLN A 44 -19.53 9.83 12.08
CA GLN A 44 -19.30 9.72 10.65
C GLN A 44 -17.84 10.03 10.27
N PHE A 45 -17.12 10.88 11.01
CA PHE A 45 -15.68 11.07 10.82
C PHE A 45 -14.89 9.84 11.24
N ASP A 46 -15.33 9.08 12.25
CA ASP A 46 -14.67 7.81 12.60
C ASP A 46 -14.82 6.75 11.48
N ALA A 47 -15.85 6.88 10.64
CA ALA A 47 -16.02 6.06 9.43
C ALA A 47 -15.23 6.58 8.21
N ILE A 48 -14.94 7.89 8.15
CA ILE A 48 -14.18 8.54 7.06
C ILE A 48 -12.67 8.44 7.32
N ASP A 49 -12.22 8.61 8.57
CA ASP A 49 -10.82 8.38 8.99
C ASP A 49 -10.41 6.91 8.85
N ALA A 50 -11.38 5.99 8.91
CA ALA A 50 -11.15 4.58 8.64
C ALA A 50 -11.05 4.27 7.13
N ASN A 51 -11.43 5.18 6.23
CA ASN A 51 -11.60 4.87 4.80
C ASN A 51 -10.75 5.74 3.87
N ASN A 52 -9.61 5.13 3.57
CA ASN A 52 -9.23 4.76 2.21
C ASN A 52 -8.30 5.68 1.44
N ILE A 53 -8.53 6.97 1.19
CA ILE A 53 -7.80 7.61 0.07
C ILE A 53 -6.31 7.85 0.35
N THR A 54 -5.95 8.42 1.51
CA THR A 54 -4.54 8.68 1.86
C THR A 54 -3.76 7.39 2.12
N ASN A 55 -4.41 6.39 2.71
CA ASN A 55 -3.82 5.05 2.88
C ASN A 55 -3.73 4.31 1.54
N LEU A 56 -4.72 4.45 0.63
CA LEU A 56 -4.71 3.76 -0.67
C LEU A 56 -3.45 4.13 -1.43
N TRP A 57 -3.07 5.40 -1.49
CA TRP A 57 -1.86 5.83 -2.20
C TRP A 57 -0.58 5.27 -1.58
N CYS A 58 -0.54 5.03 -0.27
CA CYS A 58 0.57 4.36 0.38
C CYS A 58 0.61 2.85 0.09
N PHE A 59 -0.55 2.20 -0.09
CA PHE A 59 -0.66 0.74 -0.30
C PHE A 59 -0.67 0.33 -1.77
N LEU A 60 -1.24 1.15 -2.66
CA LEU A 60 -1.49 0.88 -4.08
C LEU A 60 -0.23 0.45 -4.82
N PRO A 61 0.94 1.11 -4.67
CA PRO A 61 2.15 0.69 -5.39
C PRO A 61 2.61 -0.72 -5.01
N SER A 62 2.48 -1.11 -3.74
CA SER A 62 2.80 -2.48 -3.29
C SER A 62 1.75 -3.49 -3.72
N SER A 63 0.48 -3.08 -3.77
CA SER A 63 -0.61 -3.92 -4.27
C SER A 63 -0.45 -4.23 -5.75
N VAL A 64 0.06 -3.30 -6.57
CA VAL A 64 0.39 -3.57 -7.98
C VAL A 64 1.43 -4.69 -8.08
N TYR A 65 2.47 -4.68 -7.25
CA TYR A 65 3.44 -5.77 -7.21
C TYR A 65 2.81 -7.12 -6.82
N MET A 66 1.93 -7.12 -5.82
CA MET A 66 1.20 -8.33 -5.41
C MET A 66 0.30 -8.86 -6.53
N ILE A 67 -0.33 -7.98 -7.31
CA ILE A 67 -1.11 -8.36 -8.50
C ILE A 67 -0.20 -9.05 -9.53
N PHE A 68 0.99 -8.53 -9.79
CA PHE A 68 1.94 -9.18 -10.70
C PHE A 68 2.36 -10.57 -10.21
N LEU A 69 2.59 -10.75 -8.90
CA LEU A 69 2.86 -12.07 -8.33
C LEU A 69 1.67 -13.03 -8.52
N CYS A 70 0.44 -12.55 -8.32
CA CYS A 70 -0.77 -13.34 -8.57
C CYS A 70 -0.90 -13.75 -10.05
N ILE A 71 -0.64 -12.82 -10.97
CA ILE A 71 -0.65 -13.10 -12.41
C ILE A 71 0.44 -14.13 -12.76
N GLY A 72 1.65 -13.98 -12.20
CA GLY A 72 2.74 -14.94 -12.40
C GLY A 72 2.39 -16.34 -11.89
N ALA A 73 1.77 -16.44 -10.72
CA ALA A 73 1.30 -17.71 -10.18
C ALA A 73 0.21 -18.33 -11.06
N LEU A 74 -0.79 -17.55 -11.50
CA LEU A 74 -1.82 -18.03 -12.43
C LEU A 74 -1.25 -18.46 -13.78
N TYR A 75 -0.29 -17.71 -14.30
CA TYR A 75 0.42 -18.08 -15.53
C TYR A 75 1.13 -19.41 -15.37
N GLY A 76 1.80 -19.65 -14.23
CA GLY A 76 2.41 -20.94 -13.91
C GLY A 76 1.40 -22.09 -13.83
N VAL A 77 0.20 -21.86 -13.28
CA VAL A 77 -0.90 -22.86 -13.30
C VAL A 77 -1.33 -23.17 -14.73
N TYR A 78 -1.42 -22.16 -15.59
CA TYR A 78 -1.86 -22.30 -16.96
C TYR A 78 -0.83 -23.05 -17.84
N THR A 79 0.46 -22.77 -17.66
CA THR A 79 1.54 -23.31 -18.50
C THR A 79 2.12 -24.64 -18.02
N ALA A 80 1.91 -25.00 -16.75
CA ALA A 80 2.38 -26.29 -16.24
C ALA A 80 1.66 -27.46 -16.92
N ASP A 81 2.42 -28.45 -17.41
CA ASP A 81 1.85 -29.66 -17.99
C ASP A 81 1.39 -30.67 -16.91
N ASP A 82 2.18 -30.82 -15.84
CA ASP A 82 1.89 -31.75 -14.75
C ASP A 82 0.93 -31.14 -13.71
N TRP A 83 -0.01 -31.96 -13.24
CA TRP A 83 -0.93 -31.61 -12.17
C TRP A 83 -0.22 -31.19 -10.88
N TRP A 84 0.92 -31.79 -10.53
CA TRP A 84 1.67 -31.41 -9.33
C TRP A 84 2.25 -30.01 -9.43
N TYR A 85 2.77 -29.61 -10.58
CA TYR A 85 3.24 -28.24 -10.79
C TYR A 85 2.08 -27.25 -10.80
N LYS A 86 0.91 -27.61 -11.36
CA LYS A 86 -0.30 -26.79 -11.26
C LYS A 86 -0.68 -26.52 -9.81
N LEU A 87 -0.69 -27.55 -8.97
CA LEU A 87 -0.96 -27.40 -7.53
C LEU A 87 0.10 -26.54 -6.84
N LEU A 88 1.39 -26.72 -7.19
CA LEU A 88 2.49 -25.94 -6.65
C LEU A 88 2.34 -24.43 -6.95
N PHE A 89 1.77 -24.05 -8.10
CA PHE A 89 1.50 -22.65 -8.44
C PHE A 89 0.16 -22.12 -7.92
N LEU A 90 -0.84 -23.00 -7.81
CA LEU A 90 -2.17 -22.64 -7.30
C LEU A 90 -2.13 -22.26 -5.81
N LEU A 91 -1.34 -22.98 -5.00
CA LEU A 91 -1.21 -22.70 -3.57
C LEU A 91 -0.66 -21.28 -3.28
N PRO A 92 0.46 -20.84 -3.89
CA PRO A 92 0.92 -19.45 -3.83
C PRO A 92 -0.13 -18.45 -4.29
N PHE A 93 -0.88 -18.72 -5.36
CA PHE A 93 -1.93 -17.80 -5.83
C PHE A 93 -2.99 -17.55 -4.74
N ILE A 94 -3.51 -18.62 -4.13
CA ILE A 94 -4.50 -18.51 -3.04
C ILE A 94 -3.88 -17.79 -1.84
N ALA A 95 -2.64 -18.12 -1.47
CA ALA A 95 -1.94 -17.47 -0.37
C ALA A 95 -1.76 -15.97 -0.61
N LEU A 96 -1.32 -15.57 -1.81
CA LEU A 96 -1.13 -14.17 -2.20
C LEU A 96 -2.46 -13.40 -2.18
N ALA A 97 -3.56 -13.98 -2.64
CA ALA A 97 -4.88 -13.36 -2.56
C ALA A 97 -5.31 -13.10 -1.10
N LEU A 98 -5.10 -14.06 -0.21
CA LEU A 98 -5.40 -13.92 1.23
C LEU A 98 -4.49 -12.89 1.91
N ILE A 99 -3.19 -12.91 1.62
CA ILE A 99 -2.22 -11.94 2.14
C ILE A 99 -2.60 -10.54 1.68
N THR A 100 -2.95 -10.37 0.40
CA THR A 100 -3.35 -9.08 -0.17
C THR A 100 -4.58 -8.53 0.53
N LYS A 101 -5.62 -9.36 0.72
CA LYS A 101 -6.82 -8.96 1.48
C LYS A 101 -6.49 -8.56 2.92
N ARG A 102 -5.60 -9.27 3.61
CA ARG A 102 -5.16 -8.93 4.97
C ARG A 102 -4.31 -7.67 5.02
N TYR A 103 -3.50 -7.44 3.99
CA TYR A 103 -2.64 -6.27 3.82
C TYR A 103 -3.47 -5.00 3.65
N TYR A 104 -4.54 -5.05 2.84
CA TYR A 104 -5.53 -3.95 2.76
C TYR A 104 -6.29 -3.72 4.07
N LYS A 105 -6.51 -4.78 4.85
CA LYS A 105 -7.02 -4.67 6.23
C LYS A 105 -5.93 -4.29 7.23
N GLU A 106 -4.77 -3.89 6.74
CA GLU A 106 -3.75 -3.24 7.52
C GLU A 106 -3.19 -4.09 8.67
N LYS A 107 -3.30 -5.43 8.57
CA LYS A 107 -2.83 -6.37 9.59
C LYS A 107 -1.30 -6.43 9.62
N LYS A 108 -0.73 -6.40 10.84
CA LYS A 108 0.72 -6.34 11.08
C LYS A 108 1.47 -7.49 10.39
N GLU A 109 0.95 -8.71 10.49
CA GLU A 109 1.62 -9.89 9.91
C GLU A 109 1.68 -9.80 8.38
N SER A 110 0.59 -9.34 7.75
CA SER A 110 0.56 -9.19 6.28
C SER A 110 1.48 -8.09 5.78
N VAL A 111 1.66 -6.99 6.51
CA VAL A 111 2.64 -5.94 6.14
C VAL A 111 4.06 -6.51 6.16
N ILE A 112 4.40 -7.31 7.18
CA ILE A 112 5.72 -7.99 7.25
C ILE A 112 5.89 -8.95 6.07
N ILE A 113 4.88 -9.76 5.77
CA ILE A 113 4.95 -10.73 4.66
C ILE A 113 5.11 -10.01 3.32
N VAL A 114 4.32 -8.96 3.04
CA VAL A 114 4.43 -8.18 1.80
C VAL A 114 5.80 -7.50 1.69
N MET A 115 6.30 -6.93 2.78
CA MET A 115 7.65 -6.35 2.81
C MET A 115 8.72 -7.39 2.52
N GLY A 116 8.59 -8.61 3.07
CA GLY A 116 9.48 -9.73 2.78
C GLY A 116 9.44 -10.15 1.31
N LEU A 117 8.25 -10.25 0.71
CA LEU A 117 8.09 -10.57 -0.71
C LEU A 117 8.72 -9.49 -1.62
N LEU A 118 8.50 -8.22 -1.30
CA LEU A 118 9.11 -7.10 -2.02
C LEU A 118 10.64 -7.13 -1.93
N PHE A 119 11.18 -7.44 -0.75
CA PHE A 119 12.62 -7.55 -0.54
C PHE A 119 13.23 -8.73 -1.30
N LEU A 120 12.57 -9.89 -1.31
CA LEU A 120 12.99 -11.03 -2.13
C LEU A 120 12.94 -10.69 -3.62
N GLY A 121 11.90 -9.99 -4.06
CA GLY A 121 11.80 -9.47 -5.42
C GLY A 121 12.98 -8.55 -5.78
N LEU A 122 13.34 -7.63 -4.88
CA LEU A 122 14.47 -6.73 -5.04
C LEU A 122 15.79 -7.50 -5.18
N LEU A 123 16.03 -8.47 -4.29
CA LEU A 123 17.23 -9.32 -4.35
C LEU A 123 17.29 -10.10 -5.66
N TYR A 124 16.16 -10.65 -6.12
CA TYR A 124 16.07 -11.35 -7.39
C TYR A 124 16.39 -10.42 -8.57
N THR A 125 15.82 -9.20 -8.61
CA THR A 125 16.11 -8.22 -9.67
C THR A 125 17.58 -7.80 -9.69
N ILE A 126 18.20 -7.62 -8.52
CA ILE A 126 19.64 -7.32 -8.43
C ILE A 126 20.46 -8.51 -8.93
N TYR A 127 20.10 -9.73 -8.53
CA TYR A 127 20.76 -10.94 -8.99
C TYR A 127 20.69 -11.08 -10.52
N THR A 128 19.50 -10.93 -11.13
CA THR A 128 19.34 -11.00 -12.58
C THR A 128 20.14 -9.92 -13.28
N PHE A 129 20.13 -8.68 -12.76
CA PHE A 129 20.93 -7.59 -13.30
C PHE A 129 22.42 -7.91 -13.34
N VAL A 130 22.98 -8.41 -12.22
CA VAL A 130 24.41 -8.77 -12.14
C VAL A 130 24.72 -9.99 -13.01
N SER A 131 23.86 -11.01 -12.99
CA SER A 131 24.03 -12.23 -13.79
C SER A 131 24.05 -11.91 -15.28
N ASP A 132 23.10 -11.11 -15.76
CA ASP A 132 22.99 -10.74 -17.18
C ASP A 132 24.16 -9.85 -17.60
N LEU A 133 24.62 -8.94 -16.73
CA LEU A 133 25.79 -8.11 -17.02
C LEU A 133 27.07 -8.94 -17.19
N VAL A 134 27.20 -10.05 -16.45
CA VAL A 134 28.36 -10.97 -16.53
C VAL A 134 28.26 -11.91 -17.73
N THR A 135 27.05 -12.36 -18.08
CA THR A 135 26.85 -13.45 -19.06
C THR A 135 26.39 -12.98 -20.44
N HIS A 136 25.68 -11.86 -20.52
CA HIS A 136 25.01 -11.32 -21.71
C HIS A 136 25.26 -9.81 -21.85
N SER A 137 26.54 -9.40 -21.81
CA SER A 137 26.95 -7.99 -21.91
C SER A 137 26.57 -7.30 -23.25
N SER A 138 26.03 -8.06 -24.21
CA SER A 138 25.51 -7.57 -25.49
C SER A 138 24.04 -7.17 -25.46
N ASP A 139 23.33 -7.39 -24.34
CA ASP A 139 21.93 -6.98 -24.22
C ASP A 139 21.78 -5.47 -24.30
N SER A 140 20.62 -5.02 -24.78
CA SER A 140 20.34 -3.60 -24.97
C SER A 140 20.51 -2.82 -23.67
N VAL A 141 21.21 -1.68 -23.72
CA VAL A 141 21.32 -0.73 -22.60
C VAL A 141 19.94 -0.40 -22.01
N PHE A 142 18.89 -0.39 -22.85
CA PHE A 142 17.51 -0.18 -22.41
C PHE A 142 17.04 -1.22 -21.38
N TYR A 143 17.38 -2.50 -21.56
CA TYR A 143 17.02 -3.58 -20.63
C TYR A 143 17.61 -3.34 -19.24
N TYR A 144 18.90 -3.01 -19.17
CA TYR A 144 19.59 -2.71 -17.92
C TYR A 144 19.02 -1.47 -17.22
N VAL A 145 18.62 -0.44 -17.97
CA VAL A 145 17.93 0.73 -17.42
C VAL A 145 16.58 0.33 -16.80
N VAL A 146 15.80 -0.51 -17.48
CA VAL A 146 14.50 -0.99 -16.97
C VAL A 146 14.69 -1.81 -15.68
N LEU A 147 15.67 -2.72 -15.64
CA LEU A 147 15.98 -3.47 -14.42
C LEU A 147 16.42 -2.57 -13.27
N GLY A 148 17.24 -1.56 -13.53
CA GLY A 148 17.65 -0.57 -12.53
C GLY A 148 16.46 0.22 -11.97
N LEU A 149 15.54 0.66 -12.84
CA LEU A 149 14.31 1.35 -12.43
C LEU A 149 13.39 0.43 -11.62
N LEU A 150 13.28 -0.85 -12.00
CA LEU A 150 12.50 -1.84 -11.27
C LEU A 150 13.07 -2.06 -9.86
N ALA A 151 14.39 -2.19 -9.73
CA ALA A 151 15.06 -2.32 -8.44
C ALA A 151 14.83 -1.08 -7.55
N LEU A 152 14.95 0.13 -8.10
CA LEU A 152 14.66 1.37 -7.37
C LEU A 152 13.20 1.45 -6.92
N TRP A 153 12.26 1.05 -7.79
CA TRP A 153 10.85 0.99 -7.45
C TRP A 153 10.61 0.02 -6.29
N LEU A 154 11.10 -1.22 -6.37
CA LEU A 154 10.97 -2.22 -5.31
C LEU A 154 11.59 -1.76 -3.99
N TYR A 155 12.77 -1.15 -4.02
CA TYR A 155 13.41 -0.57 -2.84
C TYR A 155 12.53 0.51 -2.18
N SER A 156 11.96 1.41 -3.00
CA SER A 156 11.02 2.42 -2.52
C SER A 156 9.79 1.80 -1.85
N LEU A 157 9.25 0.71 -2.42
CA LEU A 157 8.12 -0.02 -1.83
C LEU A 157 8.48 -0.66 -0.48
N VAL A 158 9.65 -1.31 -0.37
CA VAL A 158 10.13 -1.89 0.90
C VAL A 158 10.24 -0.81 1.97
N LYS A 159 10.86 0.33 1.64
CA LYS A 159 11.02 1.47 2.56
C LYS A 159 9.67 2.07 2.98
N GLY A 160 8.74 2.22 2.04
CA GLY A 160 7.38 2.70 2.30
C GLY A 160 6.64 1.79 3.29
N ASN A 161 6.69 0.47 3.05
CA ASN A 161 6.09 -0.53 3.94
C ASN A 161 6.71 -0.55 5.34
N TYR A 162 8.04 -0.42 5.43
CA TYR A 162 8.73 -0.32 6.71
C TYR A 162 8.25 0.90 7.53
N THR A 163 8.06 2.03 6.86
CA THR A 163 7.58 3.27 7.51
C THR A 163 6.16 3.09 8.04
N LEU A 164 5.28 2.45 7.26
CA LEU A 164 3.92 2.08 7.68
C LEU A 164 3.94 1.12 8.88
N TYR A 165 4.86 0.16 8.88
CA TYR A 165 5.01 -0.79 9.98
C TYR A 165 5.45 -0.12 11.28
N VAL A 166 6.42 0.79 11.23
CA VAL A 166 6.92 1.53 12.41
C VAL A 166 5.83 2.42 12.99
N LYS A 167 5.08 3.16 12.15
CA LYS A 167 3.95 4.00 12.59
C LYS A 167 2.85 3.24 13.34
N LYS A 168 2.74 1.92 13.16
CA LYS A 168 1.75 1.07 13.85
C LYS A 168 2.22 0.52 15.18
N GLN A 169 3.48 0.73 15.54
CA GLN A 169 4.01 0.31 16.85
C GLN A 169 4.08 1.44 17.87
N SER A 170 4.03 2.69 17.41
CA SER A 170 3.93 3.92 18.23
C SER A 170 2.47 4.21 18.58
#